data_AF-A0A351SX55-F1
#
_entry.id   AF-A0A351SX55-F1
#
_cell.length_a   1.000
_cell.length_b   1.000
_cell.length_c   1.000
_cell.angle_alpha   90.00
_cell.angle_beta   90.00
_cell.angle_gamma   90.00
#
_symmetry.space_group_name_H-M   'P 1'
#
loop_
_entity.id
_entity.type
_entity.pdbx_description
1 polymer ?
#
loop_
_entity_poly.entity_id
_entity_poly.type
_entity_poly.pdbx_seq_one_letter_code
_entity_poly.pdbx_strand_id
1 'polypeptide(L)' 'MSPTVFQAKGFRFFFFSREESRIHVHVHCGGGEAKFWVEPEVKLVQNYGLKEKELQEARKLIEEHVNEIKAAWKKHFGG' A
#
# COMPACT_ATOMS: atom_id res chain seq x y z
N MET A 1 14.43 -8.30 -1.80
CA MET A 1 13.50 -7.69 -2.79
C MET A 1 12.09 -7.90 -2.28
N SER A 2 11.30 -6.84 -2.13
CA SER A 2 9.92 -6.92 -1.67
C SER A 2 8.99 -7.23 -2.85
N PRO A 3 8.09 -8.22 -2.75
CA PRO A 3 7.14 -8.51 -3.82
C PRO A 3 6.22 -7.31 -4.01
N THR A 4 6.07 -6.91 -5.27
CA THR A 4 5.10 -5.88 -5.64
C THR A 4 3.75 -6.55 -5.77
N VAL A 5 2.75 -5.98 -5.09
CA VAL A 5 1.37 -6.47 -5.11
C VAL A 5 0.75 -6.13 -6.46
N PHE A 6 0.75 -4.84 -6.80
CA PHE A 6 0.28 -4.33 -8.08
C PHE A 6 0.90 -2.96 -8.37
N GLN A 7 0.76 -2.51 -9.61
CA GLN A 7 1.16 -1.18 -10.04
C GLN A 7 0.03 -0.54 -10.83
N ALA A 8 -0.31 0.70 -10.52
CA ALA A 8 -1.39 1.42 -11.18
C ALA A 8 -1.00 2.90 -11.31
N LYS A 9 -1.19 3.50 -12.50
CA LYS A 9 -0.93 4.93 -12.75
C LYS A 9 0.45 5.45 -12.28
N GLY A 10 1.49 4.61 -12.31
CA GLY A 10 2.83 4.98 -11.82
C GLY A 10 3.02 4.84 -10.31
N PHE A 11 1.99 4.45 -9.57
CA PHE A 11 2.07 4.02 -8.17
C PHE A 11 2.44 2.55 -8.10
N ARG A 12 3.42 2.23 -7.27
CA ARG A 12 3.85 0.87 -6.97
C ARG A 12 3.43 0.49 -5.57
N PHE A 13 2.65 -0.58 -5.44
CA PHE A 13 2.15 -1.08 -4.16
C PHE A 13 2.91 -2.33 -3.73
N PHE A 14 3.42 -2.37 -2.51
CA PHE A 14 4.23 -3.49 -2.01
C PHE A 14 4.15 -3.64 -0.50
N PHE A 15 4.63 -4.78 0.01
CA PHE A 15 4.69 -5.11 1.44
C PHE A 15 6.13 -5.37 1.87
N PHE A 16 6.52 -4.97 3.08
CA PHE A 16 7.77 -5.47 3.67
C PHE A 16 7.50 -6.68 4.54
N SER A 17 8.26 -7.75 4.33
CA SER A 17 8.06 -9.04 5.01
C SER A 17 8.43 -9.05 6.50
N ARG A 18 8.95 -7.95 7.06
CA ARG A 18 9.39 -7.83 8.47
C ARG A 18 8.61 -6.76 9.26
N GLU A 19 7.45 -6.34 8.77
CA GLU A 19 6.63 -5.32 9.43
C GLU A 19 5.48 -5.91 10.26
N GLU A 20 4.69 -5.01 10.86
CA GLU A 20 3.54 -5.30 11.73
C GLU A 20 2.54 -6.31 11.18
N SER A 21 1.84 -6.98 12.11
CA SER A 21 0.77 -7.94 11.84
C SER A 21 -0.51 -7.35 11.24
N ARG A 22 -0.66 -6.02 11.25
CA ARG A 22 -1.82 -5.33 10.66
C ARG A 22 -1.69 -5.21 9.15
N ILE A 23 -2.78 -5.38 8.42
CA ILE A 23 -2.79 -5.25 6.95
C ILE A 23 -2.47 -3.80 6.57
N HIS A 24 -1.31 -3.61 5.95
CA HIS A 24 -0.84 -2.32 5.47
C HIS A 24 -0.18 -2.48 4.11
N VAL A 25 -0.12 -1.38 3.36
CA VAL A 25 0.49 -1.34 2.04
C VAL A 25 1.38 -0.12 1.92
N HIS A 26 2.55 -0.31 1.32
CA HIS A 26 3.44 0.79 0.95
C HIS A 26 3.20 1.17 -0.49
N VAL A 27 3.23 2.46 -0.75
CA VAL A 27 2.96 3.08 -2.04
C VAL A 27 4.16 3.92 -2.39
N HIS A 28 4.76 3.66 -3.56
CA HIS A 28 5.84 4.49 -4.08
C HIS A 28 5.43 5.12 -5.41
N CYS A 29 5.61 6.44 -5.57
CA CYS A 29 5.32 7.18 -6.79
C CYS A 29 6.31 8.33 -6.99
N GLY A 30 6.89 8.44 -8.19
CA GLY A 30 7.69 9.61 -8.60
C GLY A 30 8.93 9.94 -7.76
N GLY A 31 9.34 9.06 -6.83
CA GLY A 31 10.42 9.29 -5.86
C GLY A 31 9.96 9.59 -4.43
N GLY A 32 8.64 9.62 -4.18
CA GLY A 32 8.05 9.64 -2.85
C GLY A 32 7.47 8.30 -2.44
N GLU A 33 7.31 8.09 -1.14
CA GLU A 33 6.77 6.88 -0.54
C GLU A 33 5.71 7.21 0.52
N ALA A 34 4.65 6.41 0.62
CA ALA A 34 3.70 6.49 1.70
C ALA A 34 3.27 5.10 2.17
N LYS A 35 2.96 5.03 3.46
CA LYS A 35 2.42 3.83 4.10
C LYS A 35 0.96 4.08 4.45
N PHE A 36 0.10 3.15 4.04
CA PHE A 36 -1.31 3.16 4.36
C PHE A 36 -1.71 1.90 5.11
N TRP A 37 -2.53 2.05 6.15
CA TRP A 37 -3.30 0.95 6.69
C TRP A 37 -4.47 0.63 5.77
N VAL A 38 -4.85 -0.64 5.71
CA VAL A 38 -5.94 -1.14 4.89
C VAL A 38 -7.12 -1.57 5.76
N GLU A 39 -6.84 -2.03 6.98
CA GLU A 39 -7.86 -2.38 7.98
C GLU A 39 -7.63 -1.62 9.30
N PRO A 40 -8.72 -1.17 9.96
CA PRO A 40 -10.14 -1.30 9.59
C PRO A 40 -10.60 -0.39 8.44
N GLU A 41 -9.83 0.65 8.11
CA GLU A 41 -10.11 1.61 7.04
C GLU A 41 -8.80 2.04 6.35
N VAL A 42 -8.89 2.57 5.13
CA VAL A 42 -7.72 3.05 4.39
C VAL A 42 -7.24 4.37 4.97
N LYS A 43 -6.15 4.33 5.75
CA LYS A 43 -5.63 5.50 6.44
C LYS A 43 -4.15 5.69 6.19
N LEU A 44 -3.76 6.93 5.86
CA LEU A 44 -2.36 7.33 5.75
C LEU A 44 -1.69 7.28 7.12
N VAL A 45 -0.57 6.57 7.20
CA VAL A 45 0.23 6.41 8.43
C VAL A 45 1.53 7.20 8.32
N GLN A 46 2.20 7.10 7.17
CA GLN A 46 3.45 7.80 6.91
C GLN A 46 3.45 8.32 5.48
N ASN A 47 3.99 9.51 5.29
CA ASN A 47 4.21 10.12 3.98
C ASN A 47 5.63 10.69 3.93
N TYR A 48 6.38 10.25 2.93
CA TYR A 48 7.72 10.70 2.59
C TYR A 48 7.70 11.30 1.18
N GLY A 49 7.38 12.60 1.12
CA GLY A 49 7.53 13.40 -0.10
C GLY A 49 6.41 13.26 -1.14
N LEU A 50 5.37 12.47 -0.90
CA LEU A 50 4.20 12.45 -1.78
C LEU A 50 3.32 13.68 -1.55
N LYS A 51 2.80 14.24 -2.64
CA LYS A 51 1.87 15.36 -2.58
C LYS A 51 0.49 14.87 -2.16
N GLU A 52 -0.31 15.76 -1.60
CA GLU A 52 -1.67 15.44 -1.17
C GLU A 52 -2.53 14.84 -2.30
N LYS A 53 -2.39 15.33 -3.53
CA LYS A 53 -3.08 14.75 -4.71
C LYS A 53 -2.68 13.29 -4.96
N GLU A 54 -1.39 12.98 -4.83
CA GLU A 54 -0.87 11.63 -5.02
C GLU A 54 -1.34 10.70 -3.90
N LEU A 55 -1.40 11.21 -2.66
CA LEU A 55 -1.94 10.48 -1.52
C LEU A 55 -3.44 10.15 -1.71
N GLN A 56 -4.22 11.10 -2.22
CA GLN A 56 -5.64 10.89 -2.52
C GLN A 56 -5.83 9.86 -3.65
N GLU A 57 -5.03 9.93 -4.71
CA GLU A 57 -5.07 8.91 -5.77
C GLU A 57 -4.63 7.54 -5.27
N ALA A 58 -3.54 7.47 -4.51
CA ALA A 58 -3.07 6.24 -3.90
C ALA A 58 -4.13 5.61 -3.00
N ARG A 59 -4.77 6.42 -2.13
CA ARG A 59 -5.87 5.97 -1.28
C ARG A 59 -7.01 5.38 -2.11
N LYS A 60 -7.44 6.09 -3.15
CA LYS A 60 -8.52 5.62 -4.03
C LYS A 60 -8.17 4.28 -4.69
N LEU A 61 -6.94 4.13 -5.18
CA LEU A 61 -6.46 2.87 -5.75
C LEU A 61 -6.42 1.75 -4.71
N ILE A 62 -6.03 2.04 -3.47
CA ILE A 62 -6.05 1.05 -2.37
C ILE A 62 -7.49 0.63 -2.06
N GLU A 63 -8.44 1.56 -2.03
CA GLU A 63 -9.85 1.27 -1.79
C GLU A 63 -10.46 0.43 -2.94
N GLU A 64 -10.14 0.76 -4.19
CA GLU A 64 -10.56 0.01 -5.39
C GLU A 64 -9.98 -1.42 -5.40
N HIS A 65 -8.72 -1.58 -5.00
CA HIS A 65 -8.01 -2.87 -5.01
C HIS A 65 -7.88 -3.50 -3.62
N VAL A 66 -8.73 -3.10 -2.66
CA VAL A 66 -8.60 -3.51 -1.25
C VAL A 66 -8.64 -5.04 -1.09
N ASN A 67 -9.48 -5.70 -1.88
CA ASN A 67 -9.64 -7.14 -1.86
C ASN A 67 -8.38 -7.88 -2.34
N GLU A 68 -7.73 -7.37 -3.40
CA GLU A 68 -6.48 -7.92 -3.92
C GLU A 68 -5.35 -7.73 -2.91
N ILE A 69 -5.26 -6.56 -2.28
CA ILE A 69 -4.26 -6.27 -1.24
C ILE A 69 -4.44 -7.21 -0.06
N LYS A 70 -5.67 -7.41 0.42
CA LYS A 70 -5.96 -8.37 1.52
C LYS A 70 -5.61 -9.81 1.12
N ALA A 71 -5.95 -10.23 -0.09
CA ALA A 71 -5.64 -11.57 -0.59
C ALA A 71 -4.13 -11.80 -0.70
N ALA A 72 -3.39 -10.82 -1.26
CA ALA A 72 -1.94 -10.86 -1.36
C ALA A 72 -1.27 -10.84 0.02
N TRP A 73 -1.78 -10.03 0.97
CA TRP A 73 -1.29 -10.00 2.35
C TRP A 73 -1.46 -11.37 3.02
N LYS A 74 -2.64 -11.97 2.94
CA LYS A 74 -2.90 -13.32 3.49
C LYS A 74 -2.01 -14.38 2.84
N LYS A 75 -1.77 -14.29 1.53
CA LYS A 75 -0.86 -15.20 0.81
C LYS A 75 0.59 -15.02 1.23
N HIS A 76 1.01 -13.80 1.57
CA HIS A 76 2.38 -13.47 1.91
C HIS A 76 2.73 -13.74 3.39
N PHE A 77 1.79 -13.49 4.31
CA PHE A 77 2.00 -13.62 5.77
C PHE A 77 1.24 -14.77 6.42
N GLY A 78 0.26 -15.37 5.75
CA GLY A 78 -0.58 -16.44 6.28
C GLY A 78 -0.10 -17.86 5.97
N GLY A 79 1.17 -18.02 5.56
CA GLY A 79 1.82 -19.31 5.28
C GLY A 79 2.80 -19.71 6.36
#